data_AF-A0A151ITA8-F1
#
_entry.id   AF-A0A151ITA8-F1
#
_cell.length_a   1.000
_cell.length_b   1.000
_cell.length_c   1.000
_cell.angle_alpha   90.00
_cell.angle_beta   90.00
_cell.angle_gamma   90.00
#
_symmetry.space_group_name_H-M   'P 1'
#
loop_
_entity.id
_entity.type
_entity.pdbx_description
1 polymer ?
#
loop_
_entity_poly.entity_id
_entity_poly.type
_entity_poly.pdbx_seq_one_letter_code
_entity_poly.pdbx_strand_id
1 'polypeptide(L)'
;SLQFEELKSKLELRFGETHSLQNYYSQFINRKQRFGENIASLGSDIERLSQLAYPECPDTVRDKIACAQFVSALSDGFVKRTLQMEGKTSLWEAIERGKAIKLIQENYFQYKKESNLNFGRKQESQIEKNNGESEGNKFNGKRFKKLPVNKNFEGRKNNKECWECRKEGHFRSECPGKAGNKE
;
A
#
# COMPACT_ATOMS: atom_id res chain seq x y z
N SER A 1 11.54 39.40 -44.80
CA SER A 1 10.18 39.20 -44.25
C SER A 1 9.86 37.73 -44.36
N LEU A 2 9.62 37.01 -43.26
CA LEU A 2 9.13 35.62 -43.33
C LEU A 2 7.82 35.62 -44.12
N GLN A 3 7.72 34.82 -45.18
CA GLN A 3 6.47 34.69 -45.92
C GLN A 3 5.39 34.14 -44.98
N PHE A 4 4.18 34.69 -45.07
CA PHE A 4 3.04 34.34 -44.21
C PHE A 4 2.84 32.82 -44.08
N GLU A 5 2.99 32.07 -45.17
CA GLU A 5 2.87 30.60 -45.18
C GLU A 5 3.93 29.87 -44.35
N GLU A 6 5.16 30.40 -44.32
CA GLU A 6 6.24 29.83 -43.52
C GLU A 6 6.01 30.06 -42.02
N LEU A 7 5.48 31.24 -41.66
CA LEU A 7 5.11 31.54 -40.28
C LEU A 7 3.92 30.69 -39.82
N LYS A 8 2.89 30.57 -40.66
CA LYS A 8 1.72 29.73 -40.41
C LYS A 8 2.12 28.26 -40.19
N SER A 9 2.95 27.70 -41.08
CA SER A 9 3.44 26.32 -40.97
C SER A 9 4.24 26.08 -39.68
N LYS A 10 5.10 27.03 -39.28
CA LYS A 10 5.87 26.93 -38.02
C LYS A 10 4.97 27.02 -36.78
N LEU A 11 3.91 27.84 -36.84
CA LEU A 11 2.94 27.94 -35.75
C LEU A 11 2.07 26.68 -35.66
N GLU A 12 1.57 26.15 -36.78
CA GLU A 12 0.82 24.89 -36.83
C GLU A 12 1.67 23.70 -36.38
N LEU A 13 2.96 23.63 -36.74
CA LEU A 13 3.83 22.57 -36.26
C LEU A 13 4.02 22.61 -34.74
N ARG A 14 4.10 23.80 -34.15
CA ARG A 14 4.39 23.98 -32.72
C ARG A 14 3.14 23.96 -31.83
N PHE A 15 2.05 24.55 -32.32
CA PHE A 15 0.81 24.80 -31.58
C PHE A 15 -0.41 24.13 -32.20
N GLY A 16 -0.24 23.42 -33.31
CA GLY A 16 -1.32 22.73 -33.99
C GLY A 16 -1.98 21.67 -33.11
N GLU A 17 -3.26 21.45 -33.40
CA GLU A 17 -4.16 20.60 -32.62
C GLU A 17 -3.68 19.15 -32.53
N THR A 18 -3.08 18.60 -33.60
CA THR A 18 -2.50 17.25 -33.62
C THR A 18 -1.35 17.09 -32.62
N HIS A 19 -0.42 18.05 -32.59
CA HIS A 19 0.69 18.02 -31.63
C HIS A 19 0.16 18.20 -30.19
N SER A 20 -0.85 19.05 -30.00
CA SER A 20 -1.52 19.24 -28.71
C SER A 20 -2.21 17.95 -28.22
N LEU A 21 -2.96 17.26 -29.09
CA LEU A 21 -3.65 16.01 -28.79
C LEU A 21 -2.66 14.90 -28.40
N GLN A 22 -1.56 14.74 -29.15
CA GLN A 22 -0.55 13.73 -28.85
C GLN A 22 0.15 13.98 -27.52
N ASN A 23 0.37 15.25 -27.16
CA ASN A 23 0.89 15.62 -25.86
C ASN A 23 -0.09 15.29 -24.73
N TYR A 24 -1.39 15.52 -24.89
CA TYR A 24 -2.38 15.15 -23.88
C TYR A 24 -2.57 13.65 -23.75
N TYR A 25 -2.55 12.92 -24.87
CA TYR A 25 -2.57 11.46 -24.87
C TYR A 25 -1.38 10.90 -24.08
N SER A 26 -0.17 11.40 -24.36
CA SER A 26 1.05 11.01 -23.62
C SER A 26 0.95 11.33 -22.13
N GLN A 27 0.46 12.53 -21.77
CA GLN A 27 0.24 12.89 -20.36
C GLN A 27 -0.78 11.96 -19.69
N PHE A 28 -1.88 11.63 -20.37
CA PHE A 28 -2.93 10.77 -19.86
C PHE A 28 -2.41 9.36 -19.56
N ILE A 29 -1.78 8.68 -20.52
CA ILE A 29 -1.30 7.30 -20.37
C ILE A 29 -0.17 7.18 -19.32
N ASN A 30 0.67 8.20 -19.21
CA ASN A 30 1.79 8.23 -18.27
C ASN A 30 1.41 8.77 -16.90
N ARG A 31 0.16 9.22 -16.70
CA ARG A 31 -0.29 9.73 -15.43
C ARG A 31 -0.22 8.64 -14.35
N LYS A 32 0.58 8.88 -13.31
CA LYS A 32 0.70 8.05 -12.10
C LYS A 32 0.52 8.91 -10.86
N GLN A 33 -0.04 8.35 -9.80
CA GLN A 33 -0.23 9.02 -8.52
C GLN A 33 1.12 9.44 -7.94
N ARG A 34 1.28 10.73 -7.63
CA ARG A 34 2.51 11.25 -7.01
C ARG A 34 2.56 10.91 -5.52
N PHE A 35 3.75 10.98 -4.93
CA PHE A 35 3.89 10.86 -3.48
C PHE A 35 3.12 11.98 -2.77
N GLY A 36 2.31 11.64 -1.77
CA GLY A 36 1.47 12.59 -1.03
C GLY A 36 0.24 13.10 -1.80
N GLU A 37 0.05 12.71 -3.06
CA GLU A 37 -1.16 13.07 -3.81
C GLU A 37 -2.36 12.27 -3.31
N ASN A 38 -3.43 12.97 -2.94
CA ASN A 38 -4.67 12.31 -2.52
C ASN A 38 -5.43 11.74 -3.73
N ILE A 39 -6.33 10.79 -3.45
CA ILE A 39 -7.09 10.06 -4.48
C ILE A 39 -7.98 11.00 -5.31
N ALA A 40 -8.59 12.02 -4.69
CA ALA A 40 -9.48 12.95 -5.38
C ALA A 40 -8.72 13.78 -6.42
N SER A 41 -7.57 14.35 -6.04
CA SER A 41 -6.72 15.15 -6.92
C SER A 41 -6.20 14.35 -8.11
N LEU A 42 -5.82 13.07 -7.90
CA LEU A 42 -5.50 12.16 -9.00
C LEU A 42 -6.69 11.98 -9.94
N GLY A 43 -7.87 11.71 -9.39
CA GLY A 43 -9.11 11.50 -10.15
C GLY A 43 -9.48 12.69 -11.02
N SER A 44 -9.52 13.89 -10.44
CA SER A 44 -9.83 15.13 -11.18
C SER A 44 -8.84 15.42 -12.31
N ASP A 45 -7.55 15.14 -12.09
CA ASP A 45 -6.54 15.36 -13.12
C ASP A 45 -6.65 14.32 -14.26
N ILE A 46 -6.99 13.07 -13.94
CA ILE A 46 -7.27 12.04 -14.95
C ILE A 46 -8.53 12.35 -15.75
N GLU A 47 -9.59 12.83 -15.10
CA GLU A 47 -10.81 13.28 -15.77
C GLU A 47 -10.49 14.39 -16.79
N ARG A 48 -9.81 15.45 -16.33
CA ARG A 48 -9.38 16.56 -17.19
C ARG A 48 -8.51 16.09 -18.35
N LEU A 49 -7.51 15.25 -18.09
CA LEU A 49 -6.64 14.71 -19.13
C LEU A 49 -7.40 13.82 -20.12
N SER A 50 -8.42 13.08 -19.67
CA SER A 50 -9.25 12.26 -20.56
C SER A 50 -10.03 13.11 -21.56
N GLN A 51 -10.59 14.24 -21.12
CA GLN A 51 -11.33 15.19 -21.97
C GLN A 51 -10.42 15.79 -23.05
N LEU A 52 -9.16 16.06 -22.70
CA LEU A 52 -8.17 16.64 -23.61
C LEU A 52 -7.55 15.59 -24.57
N ALA A 53 -7.38 14.35 -24.11
CA ALA A 53 -6.80 13.27 -24.90
C ALA A 53 -7.81 12.59 -25.83
N TYR A 54 -9.10 12.59 -25.47
CA TYR A 54 -10.18 11.95 -26.20
C TYR A 54 -11.40 12.87 -26.38
N PRO A 55 -11.25 14.04 -27.01
CA PRO A 55 -12.34 15.00 -27.18
C PRO A 55 -13.48 14.43 -28.04
N GLU A 56 -13.15 13.59 -29.03
CA GLU A 56 -14.10 12.97 -29.96
C GLU A 56 -14.85 11.76 -29.38
N CYS A 57 -14.42 11.22 -28.23
CA CYS A 57 -15.07 10.05 -27.64
C CYS A 57 -16.35 10.43 -26.89
N PRO A 58 -17.43 9.63 -27.00
CA PRO A 58 -18.63 9.82 -26.16
C PRO A 58 -18.29 9.78 -24.67
N ASP A 59 -18.99 10.57 -23.86
CA ASP A 59 -18.74 10.73 -22.42
C ASP A 59 -18.68 9.39 -21.68
N THR A 60 -19.56 8.45 -22.02
CA THR A 60 -19.62 7.12 -21.40
C THR A 60 -18.42 6.23 -21.72
N VAL A 61 -17.84 6.39 -22.91
CA VAL A 61 -16.62 5.68 -23.32
C VAL A 61 -15.41 6.32 -22.66
N ARG A 62 -15.36 7.66 -22.66
CA ARG A 62 -14.30 8.44 -22.03
C ARG A 62 -14.23 8.20 -20.53
N ASP A 63 -15.37 8.11 -19.84
CA ASP A 63 -15.46 7.78 -18.40
C ASP A 63 -14.86 6.40 -18.10
N LYS A 64 -15.14 5.39 -18.94
CA LYS A 64 -14.55 4.05 -18.81
C LYS A 64 -13.03 4.06 -19.00
N ILE A 65 -12.54 4.79 -20.01
CA ILE A 65 -11.10 4.97 -20.27
C ILE A 65 -10.43 5.66 -19.07
N ALA A 66 -11.06 6.72 -18.55
CA ALA A 66 -10.58 7.47 -17.40
C ALA A 66 -10.57 6.61 -16.13
N CYS A 67 -11.64 5.85 -15.87
CA CYS A 67 -11.73 4.90 -14.76
C CYS A 67 -10.60 3.86 -14.80
N ALA A 68 -10.40 3.22 -15.96
CA ALA A 68 -9.35 2.23 -16.15
C ALA A 68 -7.96 2.84 -15.90
N GLN A 69 -7.71 4.05 -16.43
CA GLN A 69 -6.44 4.72 -16.22
C GLN A 69 -6.23 5.15 -14.77
N PHE A 70 -7.28 5.62 -14.09
CA PHE A 70 -7.25 5.95 -12.67
C PHE A 70 -6.84 4.76 -11.82
N VAL A 71 -7.50 3.61 -12.01
CA VAL A 71 -7.13 2.37 -11.30
C VAL A 71 -5.68 1.96 -11.63
N SER A 72 -5.24 2.12 -12.88
CA SER A 72 -3.86 1.85 -13.31
C SER A 72 -2.84 2.78 -12.62
N ALA A 73 -3.23 4.03 -12.38
CA ALA A 73 -2.38 5.12 -11.91
C ALA A 73 -2.16 5.14 -10.39
N LEU A 74 -3.03 4.48 -9.61
CA LEU A 74 -2.93 4.41 -8.15
C LEU A 74 -1.58 3.83 -7.69
N SER A 75 -0.97 4.50 -6.70
CA SER A 75 0.29 4.07 -6.09
C SER A 75 0.08 3.03 -4.99
N ASP A 76 -1.03 3.10 -4.27
CA ASP A 76 -1.36 2.12 -3.23
C ASP A 76 -1.76 0.78 -3.87
N GLY A 77 -0.92 -0.22 -3.60
CA GLY A 77 -1.10 -1.52 -4.18
C GLY A 77 -2.40 -2.21 -3.76
N PHE A 78 -2.81 -2.09 -2.51
CA PHE A 78 -4.02 -2.73 -2.00
C PHE A 78 -5.28 -2.08 -2.57
N VAL A 79 -5.34 -0.74 -2.56
CA VAL A 79 -6.46 0.02 -3.14
C VAL A 79 -6.63 -0.32 -4.61
N LYS A 80 -5.53 -0.33 -5.37
CA LYS A 80 -5.52 -0.69 -6.79
C LYS A 80 -6.09 -2.10 -7.04
N ARG A 81 -5.60 -3.14 -6.35
CA ARG A 81 -6.10 -4.51 -6.57
C ARG A 81 -7.56 -4.65 -6.18
N THR A 82 -7.99 -3.98 -5.10
CA THR A 82 -9.38 -4.00 -4.66
C THR A 82 -10.31 -3.44 -5.74
N LEU A 83 -9.99 -2.26 -6.29
CA LEU A 83 -10.79 -1.65 -7.35
C LEU A 83 -10.79 -2.48 -8.64
N GLN A 84 -9.66 -3.12 -8.99
CA GLN A 84 -9.59 -4.02 -10.15
C GLN A 84 -10.53 -5.23 -10.01
N MET A 85 -10.61 -5.82 -8.82
CA MET A 85 -11.48 -6.98 -8.55
C MET A 85 -12.97 -6.59 -8.53
N GLU A 86 -13.30 -5.37 -8.11
CA GLU A 86 -14.68 -4.87 -8.08
C GLU A 86 -15.23 -4.51 -9.47
N GLY A 87 -14.37 -4.37 -10.49
CA GLY A 87 -14.81 -4.15 -11.87
C GLY A 87 -15.55 -2.83 -12.09
N LYS A 88 -15.22 -1.78 -11.34
CA LYS A 88 -15.88 -0.47 -11.47
C LYS A 88 -15.66 0.12 -12.87
N THR A 89 -16.73 0.62 -13.48
CA THR A 89 -16.70 1.19 -14.83
C THR A 89 -16.85 2.70 -14.88
N SER A 90 -17.19 3.34 -13.75
CA SER A 90 -17.28 4.79 -13.65
C SER A 90 -16.14 5.38 -12.83
N LEU A 91 -15.54 6.48 -13.33
CA LEU A 91 -14.44 7.13 -12.65
C LEU A 91 -14.85 7.65 -11.28
N TRP A 92 -16.01 8.29 -11.19
CA TRP A 92 -16.52 8.85 -9.94
C TRP A 92 -16.71 7.76 -8.87
N GLU A 93 -17.35 6.65 -9.23
CA GLU A 93 -17.52 5.52 -8.32
C GLU A 93 -16.18 4.95 -7.84
N ALA A 94 -15.19 4.84 -8.74
CA ALA A 94 -13.86 4.36 -8.39
C ALA A 94 -13.13 5.32 -7.44
N ILE A 95 -13.29 6.63 -7.61
CA ILE A 95 -12.73 7.66 -6.72
C ILE A 95 -13.35 7.55 -5.32
N GLU A 96 -14.67 7.54 -5.22
CA GLU A 96 -15.38 7.44 -3.93
C GLU A 96 -15.05 6.15 -3.21
N ARG A 97 -15.03 5.04 -3.94
CA ARG A 97 -14.62 3.75 -3.39
C ARG A 97 -13.18 3.76 -2.92
N GLY A 98 -12.25 4.32 -3.70
CA GLY A 98 -10.85 4.46 -3.34
C GLY A 98 -10.65 5.27 -2.06
N LYS A 99 -11.36 6.39 -1.91
CA LYS A 99 -11.38 7.20 -0.67
C LYS A 99 -11.84 6.37 0.52
N ALA A 100 -12.95 5.65 0.39
CA ALA A 100 -13.47 4.81 1.47
C ALA A 100 -12.46 3.72 1.89
N ILE A 101 -11.78 3.07 0.95
CA ILE A 101 -10.73 2.07 1.26
C ILE A 101 -9.60 2.70 2.06
N LYS A 102 -9.12 3.88 1.65
CA LYS A 102 -8.04 4.59 2.34
C LYS A 102 -8.41 4.97 3.78
N LEU A 103 -9.61 5.50 3.99
CA LEU A 103 -10.11 5.84 5.32
C LEU A 103 -10.16 4.60 6.24
N ILE A 104 -10.65 3.46 5.72
CA ILE A 104 -10.71 2.21 6.49
C ILE A 104 -9.30 1.72 6.86
N GLN A 105 -8.34 1.79 5.94
CA GLN A 105 -6.95 1.42 6.22
C GLN A 105 -6.33 2.32 7.28
N GLU A 106 -6.44 3.64 7.12
CA GLU A 106 -5.92 4.62 8.07
C GLU A 106 -6.49 4.40 9.48
N ASN A 107 -7.81 4.21 9.59
CA ASN A 107 -8.46 3.91 10.85
C ASN A 107 -7.92 2.61 11.48
N TYR A 108 -7.77 1.55 10.70
CA TYR A 108 -7.17 0.29 11.17
C TYR A 108 -5.74 0.48 11.71
N PHE A 109 -4.93 1.31 11.05
CA PHE A 109 -3.57 1.62 11.53
C PHE A 109 -3.57 2.42 12.83
N GLN A 110 -4.50 3.35 13.01
CA GLN A 110 -4.62 4.12 14.25
C GLN A 110 -4.98 3.22 15.43
N TYR A 111 -5.98 2.34 15.27
CA TYR A 111 -6.33 1.36 16.31
C TYR A 111 -5.16 0.45 16.69
N LYS A 112 -4.35 0.01 15.70
CA LYS A 112 -3.17 -0.83 15.96
C LYS A 112 -2.05 -0.07 16.69
N LYS A 113 -1.88 1.23 16.41
CA LYS A 113 -0.89 2.08 17.09
C LYS A 113 -1.28 2.30 18.55
N GLU A 114 -2.56 2.55 18.82
CA GLU A 114 -3.11 2.70 20.17
C GLU A 114 -3.08 1.37 20.95
N SER A 115 -3.42 0.25 20.32
CA SER A 115 -3.36 -1.07 20.97
C SER A 115 -1.93 -1.48 21.34
N ASN A 116 -0.94 -1.13 20.51
CA ASN A 116 0.46 -1.43 20.78
C ASN A 116 1.06 -0.52 21.88
N LEU A 117 0.60 0.73 22.01
CA LEU A 117 0.97 1.61 23.11
C LEU A 117 0.38 1.14 24.45
N ASN A 118 -0.83 0.59 24.44
CA ASN A 118 -1.50 0.08 25.64
C ASN A 118 -0.91 -1.23 26.19
N PHE A 119 -0.15 -1.99 25.38
CA PHE A 119 0.55 -3.20 25.87
C PHE A 119 1.86 -2.87 26.62
N GLY A 120 2.42 -1.67 26.44
CA GLY A 120 3.66 -1.23 27.11
C GLY A 120 3.48 -0.63 28.50
N ARG A 121 2.24 -0.36 28.94
CA ARG A 121 1.95 0.36 30.19
C ARG A 121 1.49 -0.52 31.36
N LYS A 122 1.45 -1.85 31.19
CA LYS A 122 0.95 -2.82 32.19
C LYS A 122 2.06 -3.63 32.88
N GLN A 123 3.25 -3.04 33.01
CA GLN A 123 4.36 -3.61 33.77
C GLN A 123 5.06 -2.54 34.61
N GLU A 124 4.28 -1.67 35.28
CA GLU A 124 4.83 -0.74 36.26
C GLU A 124 3.80 -0.51 37.37
N SER A 125 3.60 -1.54 38.19
CA SER A 125 2.95 -1.41 39.49
C SER A 125 3.40 -2.56 40.40
N GLN A 126 4.66 -2.50 40.82
CA GLN A 126 5.16 -2.93 42.13
C GLN A 126 6.69 -2.91 42.04
N ILE A 127 7.29 -1.89 42.67
CA ILE A 127 8.46 -1.95 43.56
C ILE A 127 8.73 -0.49 43.96
N GLU A 128 8.27 -0.12 45.15
CA GLU A 128 8.76 1.08 45.82
C GLU A 128 10.10 0.76 46.51
N LYS A 129 11.07 1.65 46.28
CA LYS A 129 12.09 2.17 47.23
C LYS A 129 13.27 1.26 47.64
N ASN A 130 14.48 1.55 47.14
CA ASN A 130 15.39 2.58 47.69
C ASN A 130 16.84 2.48 47.16
N ASN A 131 17.43 3.67 46.90
CA ASN A 131 18.83 4.11 46.99
C ASN A 131 19.95 3.46 46.13
N GLY A 132 20.71 4.31 45.43
CA GLY A 132 22.10 4.03 45.02
C GLY A 132 22.52 4.60 43.67
N GLU A 133 23.32 5.66 43.74
CA GLU A 133 24.15 6.35 42.73
C GLU A 133 24.56 5.63 41.41
N SER A 134 24.50 6.44 40.34
CA SER A 134 25.50 6.68 39.28
C SER A 134 26.13 5.56 38.41
N GLU A 135 26.17 5.90 37.11
CA GLU A 135 27.11 5.48 36.05
C GLU A 135 26.91 4.14 35.32
N GLY A 136 27.08 4.20 33.98
CA GLY A 136 27.51 3.05 33.18
C GLY A 136 26.60 2.65 32.02
N ASN A 137 26.67 3.42 30.93
CA ASN A 137 26.17 3.05 29.61
C ASN A 137 26.75 1.70 29.14
N LYS A 138 25.90 0.70 28.80
CA LYS A 138 26.29 -0.49 28.02
C LYS A 138 25.07 -1.13 27.35
N PHE A 139 24.94 -0.88 26.05
CA PHE A 139 24.13 -1.65 25.11
C PHE A 139 24.41 -3.15 25.28
N ASN A 140 23.36 -3.97 25.40
CA ASN A 140 23.44 -5.41 25.15
C ASN A 140 22.10 -5.92 24.65
N GLY A 141 22.08 -6.38 23.38
CA GLY A 141 20.91 -6.93 22.71
C GLY A 141 20.36 -8.15 23.45
N LYS A 142 19.13 -8.03 23.97
CA LYS A 142 18.42 -9.14 24.62
C LYS A 142 17.18 -9.52 23.80
N ARG A 143 17.39 -10.51 22.94
CA ARG A 143 16.56 -11.71 22.70
C ARG A 143 15.10 -11.60 23.20
N PHE A 144 14.18 -11.38 22.26
CA PHE A 144 12.73 -11.36 22.51
C PHE A 144 12.27 -12.67 23.19
N LYS A 145 11.80 -12.57 24.44
CA LYS A 145 11.09 -13.66 25.12
C LYS A 145 9.65 -13.69 24.59
N LYS A 146 9.21 -14.83 24.04
CA LYS A 146 7.82 -15.03 23.60
C LYS A 146 6.89 -14.97 24.82
N LEU A 147 5.87 -14.11 24.75
CA LEU A 147 4.77 -14.04 25.71
C LEU A 147 3.91 -15.32 25.67
N PRO A 148 3.31 -15.76 26.79
CA PRO A 148 2.47 -16.96 26.81
C PRO A 148 1.14 -16.69 26.09
N VAL A 149 0.88 -17.44 25.02
CA VAL A 149 -0.42 -17.45 24.35
C VAL A 149 -1.36 -18.35 25.14
N ASN A 150 -2.40 -17.75 25.70
CA ASN A 150 -3.55 -18.42 26.29
C ASN A 150 -4.28 -19.22 25.18
N LYS A 151 -4.31 -20.55 25.30
CA LYS A 151 -4.94 -21.45 24.33
C LYS A 151 -6.26 -21.95 24.88
N ASN A 152 -7.34 -21.25 24.56
CA ASN A 152 -8.67 -21.85 24.49
C ASN A 152 -9.13 -21.75 23.03
N PHE A 153 -8.71 -22.72 22.22
CA PHE A 153 -9.30 -23.03 20.92
C PHE A 153 -9.25 -24.54 20.76
N GLU A 154 -10.39 -25.19 21.00
CA GLU A 154 -10.63 -26.55 20.55
C GLU A 154 -10.67 -26.57 19.02
N GLY A 155 -9.90 -27.47 18.40
CA GLY A 155 -10.00 -27.77 16.97
C GLY A 155 -8.78 -27.45 16.11
N ARG A 156 -7.81 -28.35 16.10
CA ARG A 156 -7.15 -28.94 14.90
C ARG A 156 -6.00 -29.82 15.35
N LYS A 157 -6.14 -31.15 15.15
CA LYS A 157 -5.04 -32.11 15.28
C LYS A 157 -3.93 -31.69 14.32
N ASN A 158 -2.90 -31.07 14.88
CA ASN A 158 -1.73 -30.62 14.15
C ASN A 158 -0.76 -31.81 14.09
N ASN A 159 -0.89 -32.67 13.07
CA ASN A 159 0.15 -33.64 12.69
C ASN A 159 1.39 -32.88 12.22
N LYS A 160 2.15 -32.35 13.17
CA LYS A 160 3.40 -31.67 12.90
C LYS A 160 4.51 -32.68 13.10
N GLU A 161 5.06 -33.12 11.98
CA GLU A 161 6.21 -34.01 11.91
C GLU A 161 7.50 -33.22 12.16
N CYS A 162 8.39 -33.81 12.94
CA CYS A 162 9.72 -33.28 13.15
C CYS A 162 10.57 -33.46 11.89
N TRP A 163 11.14 -32.39 11.36
CA TRP A 163 11.93 -32.44 10.13
C TRP A 163 13.31 -33.10 10.31
N GLU A 164 13.71 -33.39 11.55
CA GLU A 164 14.95 -34.10 11.88
C GLU A 164 14.73 -35.62 12.00
N CYS A 165 13.66 -36.06 12.68
CA CYS A 165 13.44 -37.48 12.96
C CYS A 165 12.15 -38.06 12.36
N ARG A 166 11.39 -37.23 11.63
CA ARG A 166 10.07 -37.53 11.00
C ARG A 166 8.99 -38.06 11.95
N LYS A 167 9.20 -37.99 13.27
CA LYS A 167 8.19 -38.35 14.27
C LYS A 167 7.25 -37.18 14.51
N GLU A 168 5.97 -37.47 14.67
CA GLU A 168 4.94 -36.50 15.02
C GLU A 168 5.04 -36.06 16.50
N GLY A 169 4.48 -34.89 16.81
CA GLY A 169 4.29 -34.43 18.20
C GLY A 169 5.31 -33.43 18.74
N HIS A 170 6.37 -33.12 17.98
CA HIS A 170 7.36 -32.09 18.36
C HIS A 170 8.00 -31.43 17.12
N PHE A 171 8.57 -30.24 17.31
CA PHE A 171 9.33 -29.56 16.27
C PHE A 171 10.82 -29.91 16.32
N ARG A 172 11.56 -29.66 15.23
CA ARG A 172 13.02 -29.84 15.15
C ARG A 172 13.80 -29.21 16.32
N SER A 173 13.30 -28.13 16.90
CA SER A 173 13.90 -27.44 18.06
C SER A 173 13.84 -28.25 19.36
N GLU A 174 12.90 -29.19 19.46
CA GLU A 174 12.60 -30.01 20.63
C GLU A 174 12.91 -31.49 20.36
N CYS A 175 13.66 -31.77 19.28
CA CYS A 175 13.98 -33.14 18.90
C CYS A 175 14.96 -33.77 19.89
N PRO A 176 14.60 -34.87 20.57
CA PRO A 176 15.46 -35.53 21.55
C PRO A 176 16.75 -36.10 20.93
N GLY A 177 16.81 -36.27 19.60
CA GLY A 177 18.01 -36.70 18.88
C GLY A 177 19.12 -35.65 18.78
N LYS A 178 18.88 -34.38 19.15
CA LYS A 178 19.92 -33.32 19.08
C LYS A 178 20.90 -33.31 20.24
N ALA A 179 20.67 -34.06 21.31
CA ALA A 179 21.48 -34.00 22.52
C ALA A 179 22.74 -34.90 22.51
N GLY A 180 23.11 -35.47 21.36
CA GLY A 180 24.27 -36.37 21.25
C GLY A 180 25.09 -36.11 19.99
N ASN A 181 25.85 -35.01 19.97
CA ASN A 181 27.15 -34.93 19.29
C ASN A 181 27.81 -33.60 19.66
N LYS A 182 28.57 -33.65 20.75
CA LYS A 182 29.72 -32.78 20.97
C LYS A 182 30.93 -33.71 20.97
N GLU A 183 31.63 -33.76 19.84
CA GLU A 183 33.08 -33.99 19.86
C GLU A 183 33.77 -32.63 19.96
#